data_AF-A0A060M224-F1
#
_entry.id   AF-A0A060M224-F1
#
_cell.length_a   1.000
_cell.length_b   1.000
_cell.length_c   1.000
_cell.angle_alpha   90.00
_cell.angle_beta   90.00
_cell.angle_gamma   90.00
#
_symmetry.space_group_name_H-M   'P 1'
#
loop_
_entity.id
_entity.type
_entity.pdbx_description
1 polymer ?
#
loop_
_entity_poly.entity_id
_entity_poly.type
_entity_poly.pdbx_seq_one_letter_code
_entity_poly.pdbx_strand_id
1 'polypeptide(L)'
;MIETFNKAIMSKRFSSKNLMSTFNIDLMNSYPEIYEQVQIASSKIQNEKTFSNINKHLVRNIFLIELVNEKITSTKFELRWSNRLIGDPRYASFEECLKIYLDIITKFNLLDKNYLSLIENLVNKPLLPYEIPIDYIHRHREDGIHRSENIDWIDFKLVEKIFLLRKFLLDDKNNQEKDIFSEAMNNKIKVKTYLTDRSQTGNNKTNREKRWETHPGSVQFALRKECWKIEEVLLLQICQFENVPDNLTDNLINSELLKTNFPLFTCPIVGDRIDFFQFKSALMNKQHGKSPYQVGHMNPLKSVSDGTFGHTAQNISWITENGNRIQGSLSLDEVNNLLRRIFKNKGNTLNEKSV
;
A
#
# COMPACT_ATOMS: atom_id res chain seq x y z
N MET A 1 -15.23 -5.31 27.63
CA MET A 1 -14.56 -4.95 26.35
C MET A 1 -13.06 -5.22 26.28
N ILE A 2 -12.20 -4.70 27.17
CA ILE A 2 -10.75 -5.01 27.14
C ILE A 2 -10.49 -6.54 27.17
N GLU A 3 -11.18 -7.25 28.07
CA GLU A 3 -11.06 -8.71 28.18
C GLU A 3 -11.47 -9.45 26.89
N THR A 4 -12.45 -8.92 26.15
CA THR A 4 -12.89 -9.46 24.85
C THR A 4 -11.75 -9.44 23.84
N PHE A 5 -11.01 -8.34 23.75
CA PHE A 5 -9.84 -8.21 22.89
C PHE A 5 -8.70 -9.14 23.34
N ASN A 6 -8.41 -9.17 24.65
CA ASN A 6 -7.38 -10.06 25.22
C ASN A 6 -7.67 -11.54 24.91
N LYS A 7 -8.90 -12.00 25.14
CA LYS A 7 -9.32 -13.38 24.82
C LYS A 7 -9.16 -13.69 23.33
N ALA A 8 -9.53 -12.75 22.46
CA ALA A 8 -9.42 -12.94 21.01
C ALA A 8 -7.97 -13.16 20.54
N ILE A 9 -7.02 -12.36 21.01
CA ILE A 9 -5.60 -12.48 20.61
C ILE A 9 -4.85 -13.63 21.29
N MET A 10 -5.31 -14.08 22.47
CA MET A 10 -4.76 -15.24 23.18
C MET A 10 -5.23 -16.58 22.60
N SER A 11 -6.31 -16.58 21.81
CA SER A 11 -6.82 -17.79 21.16
C SER A 11 -5.77 -18.45 20.25
N LYS A 12 -5.77 -19.79 20.17
CA LYS A 12 -4.85 -20.56 19.34
C LYS A 12 -4.94 -20.17 17.84
N ARG A 13 -6.13 -19.78 17.40
CA ARG A 13 -6.40 -19.22 16.06
C ARG A 13 -7.28 -18.00 16.21
N PHE A 14 -6.74 -16.83 15.88
CA PHE A 14 -7.50 -15.59 15.90
C PHE A 14 -8.70 -15.67 14.96
N SER A 15 -9.90 -15.33 15.48
CA SER A 15 -11.15 -15.27 14.72
C SER A 15 -11.75 -13.88 14.85
N SER A 16 -11.70 -13.12 13.75
CA SER A 16 -12.34 -11.80 13.70
C SER A 16 -13.85 -11.89 13.89
N LYS A 17 -14.50 -12.97 13.42
CA LYS A 17 -15.93 -13.21 13.64
C LYS A 17 -16.28 -13.27 15.13
N ASN A 18 -15.49 -14.03 15.91
CA ASN A 18 -15.75 -14.19 17.35
C ASN A 18 -15.46 -12.90 18.11
N LEU A 19 -14.42 -12.16 17.70
CA LEU A 19 -14.16 -10.83 18.27
C LEU A 19 -15.35 -9.90 18.05
N MET A 20 -15.88 -9.84 16.82
CA MET A 20 -16.97 -8.92 16.49
C MET A 20 -18.29 -9.25 17.21
N SER A 21 -18.62 -10.53 17.39
CA SER A 21 -19.84 -10.91 18.12
C SER A 21 -19.84 -10.41 19.56
N THR A 22 -18.71 -10.56 20.25
CA THR A 22 -18.58 -10.13 21.65
C THR A 22 -18.38 -8.61 21.75
N PHE A 23 -17.66 -8.00 20.81
CA PHE A 23 -17.46 -6.55 20.76
C PHE A 23 -18.78 -5.79 20.64
N ASN A 24 -19.70 -6.24 19.80
CA ASN A 24 -21.01 -5.58 19.64
C ASN A 24 -21.86 -5.65 20.92
N ILE A 25 -21.83 -6.79 21.62
CA ILE A 25 -22.52 -6.95 22.91
C ILE A 25 -21.92 -6.00 23.96
N ASP A 26 -20.59 -5.97 24.04
CA ASP A 26 -19.89 -5.08 24.99
C ASP A 26 -20.15 -3.60 24.69
N LEU A 27 -20.19 -3.21 23.40
CA LEU A 27 -20.50 -1.83 22.98
C LEU A 27 -21.89 -1.42 23.45
N MET A 28 -22.90 -2.26 23.16
CA MET A 28 -24.29 -2.00 23.54
C MET A 28 -24.44 -1.81 25.06
N ASN A 29 -23.72 -2.60 25.86
CA ASN A 29 -23.84 -2.56 27.32
C ASN A 29 -23.01 -1.46 27.99
N SER A 30 -21.83 -1.13 27.44
CA SER A 30 -20.84 -0.30 28.13
C SER A 30 -20.60 1.07 27.50
N TYR A 31 -20.97 1.25 26.22
CA TYR A 31 -20.70 2.47 25.44
C TYR A 31 -21.90 2.79 24.53
N PRO A 32 -23.06 3.14 25.11
CA PRO A 32 -24.30 3.34 24.36
C PRO A 32 -24.17 4.43 23.29
N GLU A 33 -23.39 5.49 23.52
CA GLU A 33 -23.18 6.54 22.51
C GLU A 33 -22.47 6.01 21.26
N ILE A 34 -21.49 5.11 21.44
CA ILE A 34 -20.78 4.49 20.31
C ILE A 34 -21.71 3.52 19.59
N TYR A 35 -22.49 2.74 20.35
CA TYR A 35 -23.46 1.81 19.77
C TYR A 35 -24.50 2.53 18.91
N GLU A 36 -25.01 3.68 19.36
CA GLU A 36 -25.93 4.52 18.59
C GLU A 36 -25.30 4.96 17.25
N GLN A 37 -24.07 5.49 17.27
CA GLN A 37 -23.37 5.88 16.04
C GLN A 37 -23.18 4.71 15.07
N VAL A 38 -22.93 3.50 15.59
CA VAL A 38 -22.85 2.27 14.80
C VAL A 38 -24.19 1.89 14.18
N GLN A 39 -25.32 2.07 14.89
CA GLN A 39 -26.65 1.82 14.32
C GLN A 39 -26.99 2.80 13.21
N ILE A 40 -26.70 4.10 13.41
CA ILE A 40 -26.85 5.13 12.38
C ILE A 40 -26.02 4.75 11.15
N ALA A 41 -24.76 4.40 11.34
CA ALA A 41 -23.87 3.98 10.25
C ALA A 41 -24.37 2.74 9.51
N SER A 42 -24.88 1.74 10.25
CA SER A 42 -25.45 0.53 9.67
C SER A 42 -26.65 0.85 8.78
N SER A 43 -27.54 1.74 9.22
CA SER A 43 -28.74 2.13 8.45
C SER A 43 -28.43 2.83 7.12
N LYS A 44 -27.22 3.38 6.97
CA LYS A 44 -26.79 4.04 5.73
C LYS A 44 -26.28 3.07 4.67
N ILE A 45 -25.98 1.84 5.06
CA ILE A 45 -25.45 0.80 4.18
C ILE A 45 -26.58 -0.18 3.87
N GLN A 46 -26.83 -0.42 2.57
CA GLN A 46 -27.97 -1.23 2.14
C GLN A 46 -27.88 -2.69 2.60
N ASN A 47 -26.66 -3.20 2.74
CA ASN A 47 -26.40 -4.60 3.07
C ASN A 47 -25.75 -4.73 4.46
N GLU A 48 -26.48 -5.31 5.41
CA GLU A 48 -26.01 -5.54 6.79
C GLU A 48 -24.69 -6.33 6.85
N LYS A 49 -24.50 -7.32 5.96
CA LYS A 49 -23.26 -8.10 5.88
C LYS A 49 -22.10 -7.23 5.41
N THR A 50 -22.34 -6.29 4.50
CA THR A 50 -21.33 -5.33 4.05
C THR A 50 -20.96 -4.37 5.18
N PHE A 51 -21.94 -3.83 5.92
CA PHE A 51 -21.63 -3.01 7.10
C PHE A 51 -20.87 -3.80 8.17
N SER A 52 -21.26 -5.05 8.44
CA SER A 52 -20.53 -5.94 9.35
C SER A 52 -19.06 -6.10 8.95
N ASN A 53 -18.78 -6.20 7.64
CA ASN A 53 -17.41 -6.22 7.13
C ASN A 53 -16.67 -4.89 7.30
N ILE A 54 -17.33 -3.75 7.03
CA ILE A 54 -16.77 -2.41 7.25
C ILE A 54 -16.36 -2.25 8.71
N ASN A 55 -17.28 -2.54 9.65
CA ASN A 55 -17.04 -2.45 11.08
C ASN A 55 -15.89 -3.38 11.50
N LYS A 56 -15.87 -4.62 11.02
CA LYS A 56 -14.75 -5.56 11.24
C LYS A 56 -13.41 -4.99 10.76
N HIS A 57 -13.38 -4.29 9.63
CA HIS A 57 -12.16 -3.66 9.12
C HIS A 57 -11.74 -2.45 9.98
N LEU A 58 -12.69 -1.63 10.44
CA LEU A 58 -12.43 -0.55 11.39
C LEU A 58 -11.83 -1.09 12.69
N VAL A 59 -12.50 -2.05 13.33
CA VAL A 59 -12.02 -2.67 14.58
C VAL A 59 -10.62 -3.26 14.42
N ARG A 60 -10.34 -3.95 13.30
CA ARG A 60 -9.01 -4.47 13.02
C ARG A 60 -7.96 -3.36 12.94
N ASN A 61 -8.24 -2.27 12.23
CA ASN A 61 -7.22 -1.24 11.97
C ASN A 61 -6.99 -0.34 13.19
N ILE A 62 -8.00 -0.18 14.05
CA ILE A 62 -7.98 0.70 15.22
C ILE A 62 -7.48 -0.03 16.46
N PHE A 63 -8.00 -1.21 16.80
CA PHE A 63 -7.64 -1.87 18.06
C PHE A 63 -6.47 -2.85 17.93
N LEU A 64 -6.22 -3.34 16.70
CA LEU A 64 -5.19 -4.33 16.44
C LEU A 64 -4.05 -3.75 15.59
N ILE A 65 -2.92 -4.45 15.64
CA ILE A 65 -1.74 -4.18 14.84
C ILE A 65 -1.07 -5.49 14.46
N GLU A 66 -0.54 -5.57 13.25
CA GLU A 66 0.16 -6.72 12.73
C GLU A 66 1.67 -6.47 12.79
N LEU A 67 2.30 -6.96 13.86
CA LEU A 67 3.73 -6.79 14.08
C LEU A 67 4.52 -7.99 13.54
N VAL A 68 5.76 -7.72 13.10
CA VAL A 68 6.73 -8.77 12.78
C VAL A 68 7.01 -9.58 14.04
N ASN A 69 6.94 -10.91 13.95
CA ASN A 69 7.31 -11.76 15.08
C ASN A 69 8.84 -11.79 15.24
N GLU A 70 9.33 -11.63 16.46
CA GLU A 70 10.77 -11.72 16.79
C GLU A 70 11.36 -13.09 16.45
N LYS A 71 10.53 -14.15 16.47
CA LYS A 71 10.94 -15.52 16.13
C LYS A 71 10.78 -15.89 14.64
N ILE A 72 10.58 -14.92 13.74
CA ILE A 72 10.40 -15.15 12.28
C ILE A 72 9.35 -16.24 11.97
N THR A 73 8.19 -16.22 12.64
CA THR A 73 7.00 -16.96 12.21
C THR A 73 5.96 -16.00 11.63
N SER A 74 4.83 -16.52 11.12
CA SER A 74 3.74 -15.70 10.56
C SER A 74 3.40 -14.50 11.48
N THR A 75 3.02 -13.38 10.87
CA THR A 75 2.54 -12.20 11.58
C THR A 75 1.37 -12.57 12.50
N LYS A 76 1.37 -12.04 13.72
CA LYS A 76 0.28 -12.23 14.69
C LYS A 76 -0.35 -10.86 14.98
N PHE A 77 -1.67 -10.81 15.09
CA PHE A 77 -2.33 -9.64 15.65
C PHE A 77 -1.95 -9.45 17.10
N GLU A 78 -1.54 -8.23 17.43
CA GLU A 78 -1.39 -7.73 18.78
C GLU A 78 -2.37 -6.58 19.02
N LEU A 79 -2.57 -6.22 20.28
CA LEU A 79 -3.37 -5.06 20.69
C LEU A 79 -2.50 -3.81 20.66
N ARG A 80 -3.10 -2.65 20.39
CA ARG A 80 -2.39 -1.36 20.42
C ARG A 80 -1.81 -0.99 21.79
N TRP A 81 -2.36 -1.56 22.85
CA TRP A 81 -1.89 -1.41 24.23
C TRP A 81 -1.05 -2.60 24.71
N SER A 82 -0.50 -3.43 23.81
CA SER A 82 0.36 -4.54 24.24
C SER A 82 1.65 -4.04 24.89
N ASN A 83 2.19 -4.82 25.84
CA ASN A 83 3.44 -4.48 26.53
C ASN A 83 4.62 -4.29 25.56
N ARG A 84 4.58 -4.93 24.39
CA ARG A 84 5.61 -4.83 23.35
C ARG A 84 5.68 -3.44 22.71
N LEU A 85 4.61 -2.67 22.80
CA LEU A 85 4.54 -1.31 22.27
C LEU A 85 4.81 -0.25 23.33
N ILE A 86 5.17 -0.61 24.57
CA ILE A 86 5.53 0.40 25.57
C ILE A 86 6.74 1.20 25.07
N GLY A 87 6.59 2.54 24.98
CA GLY A 87 7.59 3.44 24.41
C GLY A 87 7.61 3.52 22.88
N ASP A 88 6.74 2.78 22.19
CA ASP A 88 6.59 2.82 20.73
C ASP A 88 5.57 3.89 20.32
N PRO A 89 5.84 4.73 19.29
CA PRO A 89 4.88 5.74 18.81
C PRO A 89 3.55 5.17 18.32
N ARG A 90 3.47 3.86 18.06
CA ARG A 90 2.25 3.17 17.62
C ARG A 90 1.38 2.70 18.78
N TYR A 91 1.85 2.83 20.04
CA TYR A 91 1.08 2.51 21.23
C TYR A 91 -0.15 3.42 21.36
N ALA A 92 -1.26 2.81 21.72
CA ALA A 92 -2.44 3.53 22.17
C ALA A 92 -3.14 2.71 23.26
N SER A 93 -3.55 3.39 24.32
CA SER A 93 -4.44 2.81 25.33
C SER A 93 -5.77 2.40 24.70
N PHE A 94 -6.50 1.51 25.38
CA PHE A 94 -7.81 1.09 24.93
C PHE A 94 -8.79 2.26 24.78
N GLU A 95 -8.76 3.23 25.70
CA GLU A 95 -9.59 4.43 25.71
C GLU A 95 -9.33 5.31 24.49
N GLU A 96 -8.06 5.47 24.11
CA GLU A 96 -7.66 6.17 22.90
C GLU A 96 -8.14 5.44 21.63
N CYS A 97 -8.03 4.11 21.58
CA CYS A 97 -8.59 3.32 20.49
C CYS A 97 -10.13 3.46 20.39
N LEU A 98 -10.85 3.52 21.52
CA LEU A 98 -12.28 3.80 21.54
C LEU A 98 -12.59 5.20 21.01
N LYS A 99 -11.82 6.20 21.42
CA LYS A 99 -11.96 7.59 20.94
C LYS A 99 -11.75 7.67 19.42
N ILE A 100 -10.71 7.02 18.90
CA ILE A 100 -10.47 6.88 17.45
C ILE A 100 -11.69 6.23 16.77
N TYR A 101 -12.19 5.12 17.32
CA TYR A 101 -13.33 4.42 16.73
C TYR A 101 -14.60 5.28 16.70
N LEU A 102 -14.91 5.99 17.78
CA LEU A 102 -16.02 6.93 17.84
C LEU A 102 -15.87 8.08 16.85
N ASP A 103 -14.68 8.68 16.73
CA ASP A 103 -14.43 9.76 15.76
C ASP A 103 -14.64 9.27 14.32
N ILE A 104 -14.04 8.13 13.97
CA ILE A 104 -14.13 7.57 12.61
C ILE A 104 -15.56 7.16 12.24
N ILE A 105 -16.31 6.53 13.15
CA ILE A 105 -17.70 6.15 12.87
C ILE A 105 -18.64 7.38 12.81
N THR A 106 -18.36 8.43 13.60
CA THR A 106 -19.09 9.69 13.52
C THR A 106 -18.83 10.38 12.19
N LYS A 107 -17.57 10.43 11.74
CA LYS A 107 -17.22 10.96 10.41
C LYS A 107 -17.80 10.10 9.27
N PHE A 108 -17.86 8.78 9.44
CA PHE A 108 -18.55 7.89 8.50
C PHE A 108 -20.02 8.29 8.32
N ASN A 109 -20.69 8.68 9.42
CA ASN A 109 -22.05 9.20 9.39
C ASN A 109 -22.18 10.56 8.70
N LEU A 110 -21.09 11.23 8.35
CA LEU A 110 -21.10 12.49 7.58
C LEU A 110 -20.75 12.29 6.11
N LEU A 111 -20.31 11.10 5.70
CA LEU A 111 -19.98 10.81 4.31
C LEU A 111 -21.23 10.79 3.42
N ASP A 112 -21.06 11.26 2.18
CA ASP A 112 -22.11 11.23 1.17
C ASP A 112 -22.34 9.80 0.62
N LYS A 113 -23.45 9.63 -0.11
CA LYS A 113 -23.84 8.34 -0.67
C LYS A 113 -22.83 7.77 -1.67
N ASN A 114 -22.13 8.62 -2.42
CA ASN A 114 -21.16 8.18 -3.42
C ASN A 114 -19.94 7.58 -2.71
N TYR A 115 -19.46 8.24 -1.66
CA TYR A 115 -18.34 7.73 -0.90
C TYR A 115 -18.70 6.47 -0.12
N LEU A 116 -19.90 6.40 0.47
CA LEU A 116 -20.37 5.17 1.12
C LEU A 116 -20.41 3.99 0.15
N SER A 117 -20.97 4.19 -1.06
CA SER A 117 -21.01 3.15 -2.10
C SER A 117 -19.61 2.69 -2.51
N LEU A 118 -18.66 3.62 -2.60
CA LEU A 118 -17.27 3.32 -2.90
C LEU A 118 -16.60 2.46 -1.81
N ILE A 119 -16.86 2.77 -0.52
CA ILE A 119 -16.37 1.97 0.62
C ILE A 119 -16.97 0.57 0.58
N GLU A 120 -18.27 0.42 0.31
CA GLU A 120 -18.93 -0.88 0.16
C GLU A 120 -18.25 -1.74 -0.91
N ASN A 121 -17.99 -1.15 -2.07
CA ASN A 121 -17.34 -1.84 -3.17
C ASN A 121 -15.90 -2.29 -2.83
N LEU A 122 -15.13 -1.43 -2.16
CA LEU A 122 -13.76 -1.75 -1.73
C LEU A 122 -13.72 -2.87 -0.70
N VAL A 123 -14.59 -2.83 0.30
CA VAL A 123 -14.62 -3.83 1.37
C VAL A 123 -15.10 -5.19 0.87
N ASN A 124 -15.96 -5.22 -0.16
CA ASN A 124 -16.42 -6.46 -0.78
C ASN A 124 -15.42 -7.06 -1.78
N LYS A 125 -14.52 -6.25 -2.36
CA LYS A 125 -13.45 -6.69 -3.27
C LYS A 125 -12.08 -6.15 -2.84
N PRO A 126 -11.60 -6.49 -1.63
CA PRO A 126 -10.37 -5.90 -1.11
C PRO A 126 -9.14 -6.54 -1.78
N LEU A 127 -8.15 -5.73 -2.11
CA LEU A 127 -6.83 -6.20 -2.56
C LEU A 127 -6.02 -6.76 -1.40
N LEU A 128 -6.17 -6.18 -0.21
CA LEU A 128 -5.49 -6.59 1.02
C LEU A 128 -6.49 -7.05 2.09
N PRO A 129 -6.10 -8.02 2.95
CA PRO A 129 -6.92 -8.35 4.10
C PRO A 129 -7.19 -7.11 4.96
N TYR A 130 -8.47 -6.87 5.26
CA TYR A 130 -8.94 -5.74 6.07
C TYR A 130 -8.65 -4.36 5.47
N GLU A 131 -8.65 -4.24 4.13
CA GLU A 131 -8.53 -2.96 3.42
C GLU A 131 -9.75 -2.07 3.66
N ILE A 132 -9.50 -0.81 4.01
CA ILE A 132 -10.51 0.22 4.27
C ILE A 132 -9.83 1.60 4.12
N PRO A 133 -10.50 2.65 3.60
CA PRO A 133 -9.88 3.96 3.33
C PRO A 133 -9.72 4.82 4.58
N ILE A 134 -9.06 4.31 5.62
CA ILE A 134 -8.56 5.13 6.74
C ILE A 134 -7.03 5.08 6.78
N ASP A 135 -6.39 6.15 7.21
CA ASP A 135 -4.93 6.23 7.26
C ASP A 135 -4.47 7.22 8.32
N TYR A 136 -3.16 7.22 8.62
CA TYR A 136 -2.59 8.30 9.39
C TYR A 136 -2.51 9.59 8.58
N ILE A 137 -2.76 10.73 9.24
CA ILE A 137 -2.58 12.06 8.62
C ILE A 137 -1.09 12.35 8.49
N HIS A 138 -0.34 12.21 9.60
CA HIS A 138 1.09 12.45 9.71
C HIS A 138 1.87 11.21 10.18
N ARG A 139 3.07 11.05 9.63
CA ARG A 139 4.02 9.98 9.98
C ARG A 139 4.72 10.21 11.34
N HIS A 140 4.96 11.46 11.70
CA HIS A 140 5.70 11.82 12.91
C HIS A 140 4.85 12.74 13.77
N ARG A 141 4.72 12.36 15.04
CA ARG A 141 4.05 13.10 16.11
C ARG A 141 4.73 12.79 17.43
N GLU A 142 4.85 13.80 18.29
CA GLU A 142 5.53 13.67 19.59
C GLU A 142 4.74 12.79 20.57
N ASP A 143 3.42 12.87 20.52
CA ASP A 143 2.48 12.13 21.37
C ASP A 143 2.14 10.73 20.85
N GLY A 144 2.74 10.30 19.73
CA GLY A 144 2.46 9.04 19.05
C GLY A 144 1.56 9.19 17.82
N ILE A 145 1.65 8.24 16.89
CA ILE A 145 0.95 8.31 15.61
C ILE A 145 -0.47 7.75 15.66
N HIS A 146 -0.77 6.89 16.64
CA HIS A 146 -2.08 6.23 16.75
C HIS A 146 -2.99 7.01 17.70
N ARG A 147 -3.46 8.16 17.23
CA ARG A 147 -4.30 9.11 17.96
C ARG A 147 -5.52 9.52 17.14
N SER A 148 -6.62 9.88 17.81
CA SER A 148 -7.88 10.30 17.19
C SER A 148 -7.69 11.40 16.15
N GLU A 149 -6.87 12.39 16.47
CA GLU A 149 -6.56 13.54 15.63
C GLU A 149 -5.55 13.24 14.51
N ASN A 150 -5.02 12.03 14.44
CA ASN A 150 -4.05 11.62 13.44
C ASN A 150 -4.55 10.46 12.57
N ILE A 151 -5.81 10.05 12.68
CA ILE A 151 -6.41 9.02 11.82
C ILE A 151 -7.67 9.60 11.20
N ASP A 152 -7.78 9.48 9.88
CA ASP A 152 -8.98 9.94 9.18
C ASP A 152 -9.27 9.09 7.93
N TRP A 153 -10.44 9.31 7.35
CA TRP A 153 -10.80 8.83 6.03
C TRP A 153 -9.88 9.44 4.97
N ILE A 154 -9.46 8.63 4.01
CA ILE A 154 -8.64 9.06 2.87
C ILE A 154 -9.48 9.98 1.96
N ASP A 155 -8.85 10.87 1.20
CA ASP A 155 -9.58 11.72 0.24
C ASP A 155 -10.40 10.89 -0.77
N PHE A 156 -11.66 11.29 -0.98
CA PHE A 156 -12.61 10.61 -1.88
C PHE A 156 -12.04 10.39 -3.29
N LYS A 157 -11.40 11.40 -3.89
CA LYS A 157 -10.91 11.32 -5.27
C LYS A 157 -9.80 10.28 -5.41
N LEU A 158 -8.93 10.18 -4.40
CA LEU A 158 -7.90 9.14 -4.39
C LEU A 158 -8.53 7.74 -4.29
N VAL A 159 -9.52 7.58 -3.41
CA VAL A 159 -10.23 6.30 -3.25
C VAL A 159 -10.93 5.89 -4.54
N GLU A 160 -11.63 6.85 -5.16
CA GLU A 160 -12.41 6.66 -6.38
C GLU A 160 -11.49 6.27 -7.54
N LYS A 161 -10.39 7.00 -7.71
CA LYS A 161 -9.41 6.75 -8.77
C LYS A 161 -8.84 5.34 -8.69
N ILE A 162 -8.42 4.89 -7.50
CA ILE A 162 -7.89 3.54 -7.32
C ILE A 162 -8.94 2.47 -7.59
N PHE A 163 -10.16 2.68 -7.08
CA PHE A 163 -11.24 1.73 -7.31
C PHE A 163 -11.57 1.60 -8.80
N LEU A 164 -11.73 2.72 -9.50
CA LEU A 164 -12.01 2.75 -10.94
C LEU A 164 -10.86 2.13 -11.74
N LEU A 165 -9.61 2.46 -11.41
CA LEU A 165 -8.44 1.89 -12.08
C LEU A 165 -8.37 0.37 -11.91
N ARG A 166 -8.58 -0.15 -10.69
CA ARG A 166 -8.65 -1.61 -10.44
C ARG A 166 -9.80 -2.25 -11.21
N LYS A 167 -11.00 -1.66 -11.14
CA LYS A 167 -12.19 -2.16 -11.84
C LYS A 167 -11.98 -2.18 -13.35
N PHE A 168 -11.31 -1.18 -13.90
CA PHE A 168 -11.04 -1.10 -15.33
C PHE A 168 -9.99 -2.16 -15.73
N LEU A 169 -8.85 -2.20 -15.05
CA LEU A 169 -7.72 -3.03 -15.47
C LEU A 169 -7.88 -4.53 -15.15
N LEU A 170 -8.72 -4.90 -14.18
CA LEU A 170 -8.87 -6.28 -13.71
C LEU A 170 -10.21 -6.94 -14.12
N ASP A 171 -11.04 -6.25 -14.89
CA ASP A 171 -12.32 -6.76 -15.41
C ASP A 171 -12.17 -7.11 -16.90
N ASP A 172 -12.51 -8.34 -17.28
CA ASP A 172 -12.38 -8.82 -18.66
C ASP A 172 -13.30 -8.10 -19.63
N LYS A 173 -14.40 -7.54 -19.14
CA LYS A 173 -15.31 -6.73 -19.97
C LYS A 173 -14.67 -5.42 -20.41
N ASN A 174 -13.76 -4.89 -19.60
CA ASN A 174 -13.13 -3.59 -19.84
C ASN A 174 -11.73 -3.72 -20.44
N ASN A 175 -11.01 -4.80 -20.10
CA ASN A 175 -9.61 -4.98 -20.46
C ASN A 175 -9.31 -6.44 -20.87
N GLN A 176 -9.05 -6.65 -22.16
CA GLN A 176 -8.61 -7.95 -22.69
C GLN A 176 -7.24 -8.37 -22.13
N GLU A 177 -6.46 -7.41 -21.64
CA GLU A 177 -5.15 -7.63 -21.02
C GLU A 177 -5.25 -7.81 -19.48
N LYS A 178 -6.43 -8.12 -18.91
CA LYS A 178 -6.59 -8.22 -17.45
C LYS A 178 -5.61 -9.17 -16.75
N ASP A 179 -5.15 -10.21 -17.45
CA ASP A 179 -4.29 -11.25 -16.87
C ASP A 179 -2.89 -10.72 -16.57
N ILE A 180 -2.34 -9.85 -17.43
CA ILE A 180 -1.03 -9.23 -17.17
C ILE A 180 -1.11 -8.28 -15.96
N PHE A 181 -2.19 -7.52 -15.83
CA PHE A 181 -2.40 -6.63 -14.68
C PHE A 181 -2.64 -7.43 -13.39
N SER A 182 -3.41 -8.51 -13.47
CA SER A 182 -3.64 -9.42 -12.34
C SER A 182 -2.33 -10.05 -11.87
N GLU A 183 -1.50 -10.52 -12.79
CA GLU A 183 -0.21 -11.12 -12.48
C GLU A 183 0.79 -10.09 -11.92
N ALA A 184 0.86 -8.90 -12.52
CA ALA A 184 1.73 -7.80 -12.05
C ALA A 184 1.30 -7.33 -10.66
N MET A 185 -0.01 -7.18 -10.44
CA MET A 185 -0.60 -6.79 -9.18
C MET A 185 -0.23 -7.78 -8.07
N ASN A 186 -0.53 -9.06 -8.27
CA ASN A 186 -0.38 -10.08 -7.24
C ASN A 186 1.09 -10.40 -6.90
N ASN A 187 1.99 -10.37 -7.89
CA ASN A 187 3.35 -10.87 -7.71
C ASN A 187 4.42 -9.79 -7.56
N LYS A 188 4.14 -8.56 -7.99
CA LYS A 188 5.13 -7.47 -7.98
C LYS A 188 4.61 -6.24 -7.23
N ILE A 189 3.54 -5.63 -7.72
CA ILE A 189 3.03 -4.34 -7.21
C ILE A 189 2.57 -4.49 -5.77
N LYS A 190 1.71 -5.46 -5.46
CA LYS A 190 1.16 -5.63 -4.10
C LYS A 190 2.26 -5.80 -3.05
N VAL A 191 3.25 -6.65 -3.34
CA VAL A 191 4.36 -6.92 -2.41
C VAL A 191 5.21 -5.68 -2.22
N LYS A 192 5.57 -4.97 -3.29
CA LYS A 192 6.46 -3.81 -3.18
C LYS A 192 5.78 -2.57 -2.62
N THR A 193 4.52 -2.39 -2.93
CA THR A 193 3.72 -1.23 -2.53
C THR A 193 3.30 -1.33 -1.07
N TYR A 194 2.77 -2.47 -0.65
CA TYR A 194 2.08 -2.55 0.64
C TYR A 194 2.87 -3.19 1.76
N LEU A 195 3.85 -4.03 1.41
CA LEU A 195 4.63 -4.78 2.37
C LEU A 195 6.05 -4.21 2.44
N THR A 196 6.60 -4.19 3.64
CA THR A 196 8.02 -3.87 3.84
C THR A 196 8.90 -4.90 3.11
N ASP A 197 10.10 -4.49 2.72
CA ASP A 197 11.14 -5.47 2.40
C ASP A 197 11.64 -6.16 3.66
N ARG A 198 12.28 -7.32 3.49
CA ARG A 198 12.90 -8.03 4.62
C ARG A 198 14.20 -7.31 4.98
N SER A 199 14.24 -6.68 6.16
CA SER A 199 15.45 -6.06 6.73
C SER A 199 15.76 -6.70 8.06
N GLN A 200 16.84 -7.49 8.11
CA GLN A 200 17.32 -8.12 9.34
C GLN A 200 18.33 -7.26 10.11
N THR A 201 18.79 -6.16 9.50
CA THR A 201 19.77 -5.23 10.05
C THR A 201 19.17 -3.83 10.25
N GLY A 202 19.77 -3.05 11.16
CA GLY A 202 19.31 -1.71 11.55
C GLY A 202 18.36 -1.69 12.75
N ASN A 203 18.01 -0.47 13.20
CA ASN A 203 17.22 -0.23 14.41
C ASN A 203 15.76 -0.70 14.27
N ASN A 204 15.22 -0.68 13.05
CA ASN A 204 13.83 -1.05 12.76
C ASN A 204 13.81 -2.24 11.80
N LYS A 205 13.91 -3.46 12.33
CA LYS A 205 13.83 -4.70 11.54
C LYS A 205 12.43 -4.88 10.96
N THR A 206 12.36 -5.41 9.74
CA THR A 206 11.10 -5.58 9.00
C THR A 206 11.06 -6.93 8.30
N ASN A 207 9.89 -7.54 8.18
CA ASN A 207 9.65 -8.79 7.47
C ASN A 207 8.22 -8.86 6.93
N ARG A 208 8.00 -8.22 5.77
CA ARG A 208 6.76 -8.32 4.99
C ARG A 208 5.49 -7.89 5.76
N GLU A 209 5.62 -7.07 6.80
CA GLU A 209 4.49 -6.42 7.44
C GLU A 209 3.95 -5.27 6.58
N LYS A 210 2.72 -4.82 6.86
CA LYS A 210 2.13 -3.66 6.20
C LYS A 210 2.94 -2.39 6.50
N ARG A 211 3.21 -1.58 5.48
CA ARG A 211 4.07 -0.38 5.63
C ARG A 211 3.57 0.67 6.63
N TRP A 212 2.26 0.83 6.77
CA TRP A 212 1.69 1.73 7.79
C TRP A 212 1.65 1.11 9.19
N GLU A 213 2.03 -0.17 9.34
CA GLU A 213 2.07 -0.86 10.63
C GLU A 213 3.50 -1.08 11.13
N THR A 214 4.52 -0.85 10.30
CA THR A 214 5.92 -0.82 10.75
C THR A 214 6.21 0.43 11.60
N HIS A 215 7.37 0.46 12.27
CA HIS A 215 7.73 1.59 13.13
C HIS A 215 7.85 2.88 12.28
N PRO A 216 7.26 4.03 12.69
CA PRO A 216 7.29 5.25 11.87
C PRO A 216 8.71 5.81 11.64
N GLY A 217 9.67 5.51 12.51
CA GLY A 217 11.09 5.79 12.28
C GLY A 217 11.77 4.88 11.25
N SER A 218 11.10 3.84 10.75
CA SER A 218 11.64 2.95 9.72
C SER A 218 11.59 3.62 8.35
N VAL A 219 12.66 3.47 7.56
CA VAL A 219 12.67 3.91 6.15
C VAL A 219 11.68 3.13 5.27
N GLN A 220 11.16 2.01 5.77
CA GLN A 220 10.14 1.20 5.10
C GLN A 220 8.71 1.68 5.39
N PHE A 221 8.52 2.59 6.35
CA PHE A 221 7.22 3.13 6.69
C PHE A 221 6.65 3.95 5.54
N ALA A 222 5.36 3.75 5.28
CA ALA A 222 4.60 4.54 4.33
C ALA A 222 3.15 4.65 4.79
N LEU A 223 2.56 5.82 4.57
CA LEU A 223 1.13 6.03 4.74
C LEU A 223 0.36 5.20 3.70
N ARG A 224 -0.80 4.67 4.06
CA ARG A 224 -1.64 3.89 3.14
C ARG A 224 -2.01 4.67 1.88
N LYS A 225 -2.31 5.97 2.00
CA LYS A 225 -2.59 6.86 0.87
C LYS A 225 -1.39 7.00 -0.08
N GLU A 226 -0.17 6.96 0.44
CA GLU A 226 1.04 6.93 -0.40
C GLU A 226 1.21 5.59 -1.10
N CYS A 227 0.94 4.48 -0.42
CA CYS A 227 0.90 3.16 -1.05
C CYS A 227 -0.13 3.12 -2.20
N TRP A 228 -1.30 3.73 -2.04
CA TRP A 228 -2.29 3.81 -3.12
C TRP A 228 -1.78 4.61 -4.32
N LYS A 229 -1.16 5.78 -4.10
CA LYS A 229 -0.53 6.55 -5.19
C LYS A 229 0.58 5.76 -5.90
N ILE A 230 1.35 4.96 -5.16
CA ILE A 230 2.36 4.07 -5.73
C ILE A 230 1.72 3.00 -6.62
N GLU A 231 0.63 2.36 -6.16
CA GLU A 231 -0.11 1.40 -6.97
C GLU A 231 -0.58 2.04 -8.29
N GLU A 232 -1.19 3.22 -8.21
CA GLU A 232 -1.63 3.98 -9.38
C GLU A 232 -0.48 4.20 -10.37
N VAL A 233 0.64 4.76 -9.90
CA VAL A 233 1.82 5.03 -10.75
C VAL A 233 2.30 3.75 -11.43
N LEU A 234 2.44 2.66 -10.69
CA LEU A 234 2.96 1.41 -11.24
C LEU A 234 2.02 0.75 -12.26
N LEU A 235 0.71 0.88 -12.07
CA LEU A 235 -0.28 0.40 -13.03
C LEU A 235 -0.28 1.25 -14.30
N LEU A 236 -0.31 2.58 -14.14
CA LEU A 236 -0.32 3.50 -15.28
C LEU A 236 0.98 3.45 -16.07
N GLN A 237 2.13 3.18 -15.44
CA GLN A 237 3.39 2.96 -16.16
C GLN A 237 3.31 1.79 -17.15
N ILE A 238 2.61 0.69 -16.80
CA ILE A 238 2.41 -0.44 -17.73
C ILE A 238 1.60 0.01 -18.94
N CYS A 239 0.58 0.85 -18.75
CA CYS A 239 -0.21 1.44 -19.82
C CYS A 239 0.57 2.43 -20.69
N GLN A 240 1.78 2.82 -20.28
CA GLN A 240 2.67 3.72 -21.00
C GLN A 240 3.82 2.97 -21.69
N PHE A 241 3.86 1.64 -21.63
CA PHE A 241 4.85 0.84 -22.33
C PHE A 241 4.69 0.94 -23.85
N GLU A 242 5.79 0.75 -24.56
CA GLU A 242 5.77 0.71 -26.02
C GLU A 242 4.94 -0.49 -26.50
N ASN A 243 4.19 -0.31 -27.60
CA ASN A 243 3.32 -1.33 -28.18
C ASN A 243 2.20 -1.83 -27.25
N VAL A 244 1.78 -1.03 -26.27
CA VAL A 244 0.52 -1.27 -25.55
C VAL A 244 -0.65 -1.27 -26.54
N PRO A 245 -1.66 -2.14 -26.38
CA PRO A 245 -2.85 -2.12 -27.24
C PRO A 245 -3.58 -0.77 -27.19
N ASP A 246 -3.82 -0.16 -28.36
CA ASP A 246 -4.45 1.17 -28.46
C ASP A 246 -5.81 1.23 -27.76
N ASN A 247 -6.61 0.15 -27.87
CA ASN A 247 -7.92 0.06 -27.23
C ASN A 247 -7.84 0.18 -25.69
N LEU A 248 -6.76 -0.30 -25.07
CA LEU A 248 -6.54 -0.19 -23.64
C LEU A 248 -6.27 1.27 -23.26
N THR A 249 -5.40 1.96 -23.99
CA THR A 249 -5.08 3.37 -23.73
C THR A 249 -6.24 4.30 -24.03
N ASP A 250 -6.94 4.10 -25.15
CA ASP A 250 -8.09 4.91 -25.56
C ASP A 250 -9.19 4.83 -24.52
N ASN A 251 -9.51 3.63 -24.03
CA ASN A 251 -10.53 3.45 -23.01
C ASN A 251 -10.13 4.08 -21.66
N LEU A 252 -8.85 4.01 -21.27
CA LEU A 252 -8.35 4.68 -20.06
C LEU A 252 -8.38 6.21 -20.19
N ILE A 253 -8.07 6.74 -21.37
CA ILE A 253 -8.19 8.16 -21.70
C ILE A 253 -9.65 8.62 -21.63
N ASN A 254 -10.55 7.89 -22.27
CA ASN A 254 -11.99 8.18 -22.29
C ASN A 254 -12.61 8.10 -20.89
N SER A 255 -12.01 7.31 -19.99
CA SER A 255 -12.42 7.19 -18.59
C SER A 255 -11.70 8.20 -17.66
N GLU A 256 -10.91 9.13 -18.21
CA GLU A 256 -10.11 10.12 -17.48
C GLU A 256 -9.09 9.52 -16.48
N LEU A 257 -8.75 8.24 -16.64
CA LEU A 257 -7.77 7.53 -15.83
C LEU A 257 -6.33 7.70 -16.36
N LEU A 258 -6.19 8.02 -17.66
CA LEU A 258 -4.94 8.30 -18.34
C LEU A 258 -5.05 9.63 -19.10
N LYS A 259 -3.96 10.40 -19.19
CA LYS A 259 -3.93 11.65 -19.98
C LYS A 259 -3.85 11.33 -21.48
N THR A 260 -4.26 12.22 -22.36
CA THR A 260 -4.17 12.03 -23.82
C THR A 260 -2.75 12.07 -24.38
N ASN A 261 -1.90 12.97 -23.86
CA ASN A 261 -0.52 13.15 -24.33
C ASN A 261 0.49 12.70 -23.27
N PHE A 262 0.60 11.38 -23.05
CA PHE A 262 1.59 10.82 -22.14
C PHE A 262 2.87 10.40 -22.88
N PRO A 263 4.06 10.56 -22.27
CA PRO A 263 5.27 10.00 -22.83
C PRO A 263 5.27 8.48 -22.69
N LEU A 264 5.89 7.79 -23.65
CA LEU A 264 6.22 6.38 -23.47
C LEU A 264 7.16 6.22 -22.29
N PHE A 265 6.92 5.19 -21.49
CA PHE A 265 7.70 4.91 -20.31
C PHE A 265 9.05 4.31 -20.67
N THR A 266 10.09 4.83 -20.01
CA THR A 266 11.47 4.35 -20.09
C THR A 266 11.95 3.89 -18.73
N CYS A 267 12.76 2.83 -18.70
CA CYS A 267 13.46 2.42 -17.49
C CYS A 267 14.32 3.60 -16.99
N PRO A 268 14.14 4.09 -15.75
CA PRO A 268 14.80 5.31 -15.28
C PRO A 268 16.32 5.16 -15.13
N ILE A 269 16.84 3.93 -15.14
CA ILE A 269 18.27 3.65 -15.01
C ILE A 269 18.96 3.58 -16.37
N VAL A 270 18.37 2.86 -17.32
CA VAL A 270 19.01 2.54 -18.61
C VAL A 270 18.56 3.50 -19.71
N GLY A 271 17.38 4.11 -19.58
CA GLY A 271 16.76 4.97 -20.59
C GLY A 271 16.00 4.22 -21.68
N ASP A 272 16.10 2.89 -21.73
CA ASP A 272 15.39 2.07 -22.71
C ASP A 272 13.88 2.09 -22.47
N ARG A 273 13.11 2.15 -23.57
CA ARG A 273 11.67 1.89 -23.54
C ARG A 273 11.41 0.45 -23.13
N ILE A 274 10.32 0.25 -22.38
CA ILE A 274 9.84 -1.10 -22.07
C ILE A 274 8.76 -1.45 -23.08
N ASP A 275 8.95 -2.56 -23.80
CA ASP A 275 7.96 -3.13 -24.71
C ASP A 275 6.91 -3.94 -23.92
N PHE A 276 5.63 -3.69 -24.20
CA PHE A 276 4.51 -4.31 -23.53
C PHE A 276 4.43 -5.82 -23.75
N PHE A 277 4.66 -6.29 -24.98
CA PHE A 277 4.56 -7.71 -25.31
C PHE A 277 5.73 -8.53 -24.74
N GLN A 278 6.93 -7.96 -24.71
CA GLN A 278 8.07 -8.53 -24.00
C GLN A 278 7.82 -8.59 -22.50
N PHE A 279 7.30 -7.50 -21.92
CA PHE A 279 6.90 -7.46 -20.51
C PHE A 279 5.84 -8.53 -20.20
N LYS A 280 4.79 -8.63 -21.02
CA LYS A 280 3.73 -9.65 -20.94
C LYS A 280 4.30 -11.06 -20.98
N SER A 281 5.08 -11.38 -22.01
CA SER A 281 5.68 -12.70 -22.16
C SER A 281 6.57 -13.05 -20.97
N ALA A 282 7.41 -12.13 -20.52
CA ALA A 282 8.34 -12.38 -19.42
C ALA A 282 7.66 -12.49 -18.05
N LEU A 283 6.48 -11.88 -17.88
CA LEU A 283 5.69 -11.98 -16.66
C LEU A 283 4.87 -13.28 -16.61
N MET A 284 4.28 -13.68 -17.74
CA MET A 284 3.44 -14.87 -17.86
C MET A 284 4.28 -16.16 -17.96
N ASN A 285 5.43 -16.11 -18.65
CA ASN A 285 6.31 -17.25 -18.90
C ASN A 285 7.63 -17.09 -18.14
N LYS A 286 7.57 -17.19 -16.81
CA LYS A 286 8.73 -16.97 -15.93
C LYS A 286 9.84 -18.00 -16.19
N GLN A 287 10.96 -17.59 -16.79
CA GLN A 287 12.19 -18.38 -16.79
C GLN A 287 12.80 -18.37 -15.38
N HIS A 288 13.15 -19.53 -14.84
CA HIS A 288 13.71 -19.71 -13.49
C HIS A 288 12.92 -19.03 -12.34
N GLY A 289 11.61 -18.85 -12.53
CA GLY A 289 10.72 -18.25 -11.53
C GLY A 289 10.88 -16.74 -11.31
N LYS A 290 11.63 -16.02 -12.17
CA LYS A 290 11.81 -14.56 -12.03
C LYS A 290 11.60 -13.84 -13.37
N SER A 291 10.71 -12.85 -13.37
CA SER A 291 10.60 -11.88 -14.46
C SER A 291 11.81 -10.93 -14.45
N PRO A 292 12.38 -10.58 -15.62
CA PRO A 292 13.49 -9.62 -15.76
C PRO A 292 13.07 -8.19 -15.39
N TYR A 293 11.78 -7.94 -15.19
CA TYR A 293 11.28 -6.65 -14.74
C TYR A 293 11.02 -6.65 -13.23
N GLN A 294 11.39 -5.56 -12.58
CA GLN A 294 11.29 -5.39 -11.14
C GLN A 294 10.65 -4.04 -10.82
N VAL A 295 9.96 -4.00 -9.67
CA VAL A 295 9.54 -2.73 -9.07
C VAL A 295 10.61 -2.36 -8.05
N GLY A 296 11.26 -1.22 -8.26
CA GLY A 296 12.38 -0.75 -7.45
C GLY A 296 12.25 0.72 -7.07
N HIS A 297 13.05 1.12 -6.08
CA HIS A 297 13.18 2.52 -5.69
C HIS A 297 14.23 3.20 -6.55
N MET A 298 13.92 4.37 -7.09
CA MET A 298 14.88 5.15 -7.90
C MET A 298 16.02 5.69 -7.04
N ASN A 299 15.71 6.08 -5.82
CA ASN A 299 16.67 6.49 -4.80
C ASN A 299 16.55 5.54 -3.60
N PRO A 300 17.66 5.04 -3.04
CA PRO A 300 17.62 4.10 -1.93
C PRO A 300 16.82 4.62 -0.73
N LEU A 301 16.00 3.76 -0.12
CA LEU A 301 15.24 4.15 1.09
C LEU A 301 16.13 4.59 2.26
N LYS A 302 17.40 4.16 2.29
CA LYS A 302 18.36 4.49 3.36
C LYS A 302 19.07 5.84 3.16
N SER A 303 18.99 6.46 1.99
CA SER A 303 19.59 7.79 1.75
C SER A 303 18.72 8.94 2.26
N VAL A 304 17.68 8.64 3.04
CA VAL A 304 16.74 9.60 3.59
C VAL A 304 17.38 10.31 4.81
N SER A 305 18.05 11.44 4.58
CA SER A 305 18.32 12.43 5.63
C SER A 305 17.11 13.33 5.88
N ASP A 306 16.36 13.69 4.81
CA ASP A 306 15.38 14.81 4.86
C ASP A 306 13.97 14.45 4.35
N GLY A 307 13.62 13.16 4.29
CA GLY A 307 12.28 12.71 3.88
C GLY A 307 11.98 12.77 2.37
N THR A 308 12.90 13.28 1.54
CA THR A 308 12.72 13.51 0.10
C THR A 308 12.52 12.25 -0.74
N PHE A 309 13.11 11.12 -0.34
CA PHE A 309 13.16 9.89 -1.15
C PHE A 309 12.57 8.65 -0.46
N GLY A 310 11.60 8.82 0.44
CA GLY A 310 10.93 7.70 1.12
C GLY A 310 10.21 6.71 0.18
N HIS A 311 9.42 5.81 0.76
CA HIS A 311 8.54 4.96 -0.03
C HIS A 311 7.33 5.77 -0.55
N THR A 312 7.53 6.49 -1.66
CA THR A 312 6.58 7.43 -2.27
C THR A 312 6.37 7.14 -3.75
N ALA A 313 5.29 7.69 -4.31
CA ALA A 313 4.96 7.55 -5.73
C ALA A 313 6.02 8.14 -6.67
N GLN A 314 6.77 9.17 -6.22
CA GLN A 314 7.83 9.81 -7.00
C GLN A 314 9.14 9.04 -6.96
N ASN A 315 9.30 8.06 -6.06
CA ASN A 315 10.55 7.33 -5.88
C ASN A 315 10.43 5.85 -6.25
N ILE A 316 9.35 5.43 -6.91
CA ILE A 316 9.10 4.04 -7.30
C ILE A 316 8.97 3.94 -8.82
N SER A 317 9.45 2.85 -9.41
CA SER A 317 9.35 2.65 -10.85
C SER A 317 9.51 1.19 -11.26
N TRP A 318 9.05 0.86 -12.47
CA TRP A 318 9.46 -0.34 -13.18
C TRP A 318 10.91 -0.20 -13.69
N ILE A 319 11.73 -1.21 -13.40
CA ILE A 319 13.15 -1.25 -13.71
C ILE A 319 13.45 -2.56 -14.44
N THR A 320 14.20 -2.47 -15.53
CA THR A 320 14.70 -3.63 -16.29
C THR A 320 15.77 -4.36 -15.50
N GLU A 321 16.07 -5.61 -15.87
CA GLU A 321 17.08 -6.40 -15.17
C GLU A 321 18.46 -5.73 -15.18
N ASN A 322 18.86 -5.21 -16.35
CA ASN A 322 20.10 -4.45 -16.50
C ASN A 322 20.06 -3.17 -15.66
N GLY A 323 18.94 -2.45 -15.64
CA GLY A 323 18.76 -1.28 -14.78
C GLY A 323 18.98 -1.61 -13.32
N ASN A 324 18.36 -2.69 -12.82
CA ASN A 324 18.50 -3.09 -11.43
C ASN A 324 19.95 -3.53 -11.09
N ARG A 325 20.64 -4.21 -12.02
CA ARG A 325 22.05 -4.60 -11.84
C ARG A 325 22.99 -3.39 -11.82
N ILE A 326 22.75 -2.41 -12.69
CA ILE A 326 23.54 -1.16 -12.76
C ILE A 326 23.33 -0.31 -11.52
N GLN A 327 22.08 -0.17 -11.08
CA GLN A 327 21.73 0.68 -9.94
C GLN A 327 22.34 0.17 -8.64
N GLY A 328 22.20 -1.12 -8.34
CA GLY A 328 22.68 -1.70 -7.09
C GLY A 328 22.13 -0.96 -5.87
N SER A 329 23.00 -0.29 -5.10
CA SER A 329 22.63 0.52 -3.93
C SER A 329 22.76 2.03 -4.14
N LEU A 330 22.98 2.48 -5.38
CA LEU A 330 23.19 3.88 -5.72
C LEU A 330 21.84 4.60 -5.95
N SER A 331 21.81 5.89 -5.63
CA SER A 331 20.78 6.83 -6.10
C SER A 331 20.87 7.07 -7.61
N LEU A 332 19.82 7.63 -8.22
CA LEU A 332 19.84 7.96 -9.64
C LEU A 332 20.99 8.92 -9.99
N ASP A 333 21.25 9.92 -9.15
CA ASP A 333 22.33 10.88 -9.38
C ASP A 333 23.70 10.23 -9.29
N GLU A 334 23.90 9.32 -8.34
CA GLU A 334 25.14 8.54 -8.23
C GLU A 334 25.34 7.61 -9.44
N VAL A 335 24.27 6.97 -9.93
CA VAL A 335 24.32 6.16 -11.16
C VAL A 335 24.71 7.03 -12.35
N ASN A 336 24.05 8.19 -12.53
CA ASN A 336 24.34 9.11 -13.62
C ASN A 336 25.80 9.60 -13.60
N ASN A 337 26.31 9.94 -12.41
CA ASN A 337 27.70 10.35 -12.23
C ASN A 337 28.68 9.20 -12.52
N LEU A 338 28.34 7.98 -12.10
CA LEU A 338 29.14 6.79 -12.40
C LEU A 338 29.20 6.52 -13.91
N LEU A 339 28.05 6.55 -14.60
CA LEU A 339 27.97 6.32 -16.05
C LEU A 339 28.75 7.38 -16.83
N ARG A 340 28.62 8.67 -16.48
CA ARG A 340 29.41 9.76 -17.08
C ARG A 340 30.91 9.56 -16.89
N ARG A 341 31.33 9.16 -15.69
CA ARG A 341 32.75 8.87 -15.39
C ARG A 341 33.27 7.68 -16.20
N ILE A 342 32.50 6.59 -16.30
CA ILE A 342 32.85 5.42 -17.11
C ILE A 342 32.99 5.83 -18.58
N PHE A 343 32.02 6.58 -19.12
CA PHE A 343 32.05 7.05 -20.50
C PHE A 343 33.26 7.93 -20.77
N LYS A 344 33.57 8.91 -19.91
CA LYS A 344 34.77 9.76 -20.06
C LYS A 344 36.05 8.93 -20.10
N ASN A 345 36.18 7.97 -19.18
CA ASN A 345 37.40 7.17 -19.05
C ASN A 345 37.57 6.17 -20.21
N LYS A 346 36.47 5.53 -20.66
CA LYS A 346 36.52 4.50 -21.70
C LYS A 346 36.41 5.08 -23.12
N GLY A 347 35.64 6.14 -23.31
CA GLY A 347 35.51 6.87 -24.57
C GLY A 347 36.83 7.50 -24.99
N ASN A 348 37.60 8.07 -24.04
CA ASN A 348 38.93 8.58 -24.34
C ASN A 348 39.91 7.47 -24.76
N THR A 349 39.87 6.29 -24.14
CA THR A 349 40.72 5.15 -24.56
C THR A 349 40.34 4.52 -25.90
N LEU A 350 39.12 4.73 -26.42
CA LEU A 350 38.74 4.26 -27.75
C LEU A 350 39.31 5.16 -28.86
N ASN A 351 39.44 6.46 -28.59
CA ASN A 351 40.08 7.42 -29.51
C ASN A 351 41.60 7.29 -29.53
N GLU A 352 42.24 6.82 -28.44
CA GLU A 352 43.69 6.60 -28.40
C GLU A 352 44.12 5.26 -29.03
N LYS A 353 43.20 4.32 -29.25
CA LYS A 353 43.46 3.03 -29.90
C LYS A 353 43.15 3.01 -31.41
N SER A 354 42.77 4.16 -31.97
CA SER A 354 42.46 4.34 -33.39
C SER A 354 43.50 5.20 -34.13
N VAL A 355 44.70 5.33 -33.57
CA VAL A 355 45.89 5.94 -34.22
C VAL A 355 46.92 4.86 -34.54
#